data_AF-A0A957AB60-F1
#
_entry.id   AF-A0A957AB60-F1
#
_cell.length_a   1.000
_cell.length_b   1.000
_cell.length_c   1.000
_cell.angle_alpha   90.00
_cell.angle_beta   90.00
_cell.angle_gamma   90.00
#
_symmetry.space_group_name_H-M   'P 1'
#
loop_
_entity.id
_entity.type
_entity.pdbx_description
1 polymer ?
#
loop_
_entity_poly.entity_id
_entity_poly.type
_entity_poly.pdbx_seq_one_letter_code
_entity_poly.pdbx_strand_id
1 'polypeptide(L)'
;DRAHLSTDGVVVVIVNVEKQTGKLTSAPELLSRGFVDAEGHELLLEEGRDVVARALQGADHITEIADTNATIRDSLSKFLYDQTRRRPMVLAVTVEV
;
A
#
# COMPACT_ATOMS: atom_id res chain seq x y z
N ASP A 1 -20.69 11.06 2.89
CA ASP A 1 -20.35 9.64 2.71
C ASP A 1 -19.53 9.02 3.83
N ARG A 2 -20.17 8.64 4.94
CA ARG A 2 -19.60 7.72 5.95
C ARG A 2 -20.15 6.29 5.80
N ALA A 3 -20.98 6.05 4.79
CA ALA A 3 -21.78 4.82 4.66
C ALA A 3 -21.06 3.67 3.94
N HIS A 4 -19.94 3.91 3.25
CA HIS A 4 -19.16 2.87 2.56
C HIS A 4 -17.94 2.36 3.34
N LEU A 5 -17.67 2.88 4.55
CA LEU A 5 -16.53 2.46 5.37
C LEU A 5 -16.81 1.20 6.21
N SER A 6 -18.02 0.63 6.13
CA SER A 6 -18.55 -0.28 7.15
C SER A 6 -18.39 -1.79 6.88
N THR A 7 -17.68 -2.22 5.82
CA THR A 7 -17.60 -3.68 5.54
C THR A 7 -16.22 -4.17 5.09
N ASP A 8 -15.49 -3.39 4.31
CA ASP A 8 -14.22 -3.87 3.71
C ASP A 8 -12.97 -3.40 4.45
N GLY A 9 -13.09 -2.48 5.41
CA GLY A 9 -11.96 -1.97 6.18
C GLY A 9 -11.04 -1.04 5.40
N VAL A 10 -9.95 -0.64 6.05
CA VAL A 10 -8.95 0.30 5.50
C VAL A 10 -7.57 -0.31 5.61
N VAL A 11 -6.75 -0.08 4.59
CA VAL A 11 -5.32 -0.38 4.59
C VAL A 11 -4.56 0.91 4.31
N VAL A 12 -3.64 1.25 5.20
CA VAL A 12 -2.75 2.40 5.06
C VAL A 12 -1.37 1.88 4.71
N VAL A 13 -0.75 2.48 3.70
CA VAL A 13 0.61 2.19 3.25
C VAL A 13 1.45 3.43 3.43
N ILE A 14 2.58 3.30 4.10
CA ILE A 14 3.55 4.36 4.29
C ILE A 14 4.84 3.95 3.59
N VAL A 15 5.37 4.82 2.72
CA VAL A 15 6.65 4.63 2.06
C VAL A 15 7.55 5.83 2.28
N ASN A 16 8.84 5.57 2.48
CA ASN A 16 9.87 6.60 2.55
C ASN A 16 10.68 6.57 1.26
N VAL A 17 10.73 7.69 0.56
CA VAL A 17 11.48 7.83 -0.69
C VAL A 17 12.55 8.92 -0.57
N GLU A 18 13.71 8.68 -1.15
CA GLU A 18 14.77 9.67 -1.23
C GLU A 18 14.42 10.70 -2.30
N LYS A 19 14.37 11.98 -1.91
CA LYS A 19 13.93 13.07 -2.80
C LYS A 19 14.72 13.18 -4.10
N GLN A 20 16.01 12.85 -4.08
CA GLN A 20 16.90 13.03 -5.22
C GLN A 20 16.83 11.89 -6.24
N THR A 21 16.57 10.68 -5.77
CA THR A 21 16.62 9.47 -6.62
C THR A 21 15.25 8.84 -6.82
N GLY A 22 14.24 9.23 -6.02
CA GLY A 22 12.92 8.61 -6.00
C GLY A 22 12.94 7.17 -5.46
N LYS A 23 14.05 6.71 -4.88
CA LYS A 23 14.18 5.33 -4.41
C LYS A 23 13.65 5.16 -3.00
N LEU A 24 13.11 3.98 -2.71
CA LEU A 24 12.74 3.59 -1.36
C LEU A 24 13.98 3.59 -0.44
N THR A 25 13.91 4.33 0.66
CA THR A 25 14.97 4.35 1.69
C THR A 25 14.77 3.27 2.76
N SER A 26 13.54 2.76 2.89
CA SER A 26 13.18 1.67 3.78
C SER A 26 12.04 0.83 3.20
N ALA A 27 11.80 -0.33 3.81
CA ALA A 27 10.68 -1.18 3.43
C ALA A 27 9.34 -0.46 3.68
N PRO A 28 8.33 -0.64 2.79
CA PRO A 28 6.99 -0.12 3.02
C PRO A 28 6.39 -0.62 4.34
N GLU A 29 5.69 0.25 5.04
CA GLU A 29 4.91 -0.12 6.23
C GLU A 29 3.43 -0.20 5.88
N LEU A 30 2.79 -1.30 6.27
CA LEU A 30 1.37 -1.58 6.02
C LEU A 30 0.64 -1.69 7.35
N LEU A 31 -0.45 -0.93 7.48
CA LEU A 31 -1.35 -0.94 8.63
C LEU A 31 -2.75 -1.25 8.14
N SER A 32 -3.51 -2.06 8.88
CA SER A 32 -4.88 -2.41 8.53
C SER A 32 -5.82 -2.19 9.72
N ARG A 33 -7.07 -1.84 9.42
CA ARG A 33 -8.15 -1.76 10.41
C ARG A 33 -9.45 -2.26 9.80
N GLY A 34 -10.09 -3.25 10.43
CA GLY A 34 -11.36 -3.82 9.97
C GLY A 34 -11.28 -4.60 8.64
N PHE A 35 -10.08 -4.75 8.07
CA PHE A 35 -9.81 -5.60 6.92
C PHE A 35 -9.06 -6.85 7.38
N VAL A 36 -7.91 -6.67 8.02
CA VAL A 36 -7.12 -7.70 8.70
C VAL A 36 -7.20 -7.44 10.21
N ASP A 37 -7.97 -8.26 10.94
CA ASP A 37 -8.28 -8.02 12.37
C ASP A 37 -7.94 -9.21 13.31
N ALA A 38 -7.19 -10.24 12.85
CA ALA A 38 -6.84 -11.38 13.71
C ALA A 38 -5.54 -12.10 13.31
N GLU A 39 -4.96 -12.82 14.28
CA GLU A 39 -3.83 -13.73 14.14
C GLU A 39 -4.05 -14.69 12.96
N GLY A 40 -3.09 -14.73 12.02
CA GLY A 40 -3.14 -15.55 10.80
C GLY A 40 -3.11 -14.76 9.49
N HIS A 41 -3.31 -13.44 9.54
CA HIS A 41 -3.28 -12.56 8.35
C HIS A 41 -2.05 -11.64 8.29
N GLU A 42 -1.08 -11.84 9.19
CA GLU A 42 0.19 -11.11 9.19
C GLU A 42 0.97 -11.35 7.90
N LEU A 43 0.94 -12.59 7.40
CA LEU A 43 1.53 -12.97 6.11
C LEU A 43 0.91 -12.21 4.93
N LEU A 44 -0.40 -11.91 4.95
CA LEU A 44 -1.05 -11.15 3.87
C LEU A 44 -0.51 -9.71 3.81
N LEU A 45 -0.24 -9.11 4.98
CA LEU A 45 0.35 -7.77 5.04
C LEU A 45 1.82 -7.80 4.64
N GLU A 46 2.57 -8.84 5.01
CA GLU A 46 3.95 -9.04 4.56
C GLU A 46 4.04 -9.20 3.04
N GLU A 47 3.22 -10.07 2.45
CA GLU A 47 3.12 -10.21 0.98
C GLU A 47 2.70 -8.89 0.32
N GLY A 48 1.80 -8.14 0.95
CA GLY A 48 1.40 -6.80 0.50
C GLY A 48 2.57 -5.81 0.49
N ARG A 49 3.46 -5.84 1.48
CA ARG A 49 4.68 -5.01 1.51
C ARG A 49 5.59 -5.35 0.33
N ASP A 50 5.77 -6.63 0.05
CA ASP A 50 6.56 -7.10 -1.10
C ASP A 50 5.97 -6.65 -2.44
N VAL A 51 4.64 -6.70 -2.60
CA VAL A 51 3.96 -6.19 -3.79
C VAL A 51 4.24 -4.70 -3.99
N VAL A 52 4.14 -3.91 -2.92
CA VAL A 52 4.42 -2.47 -2.99
C VAL A 52 5.89 -2.20 -3.31
N ALA A 53 6.81 -2.88 -2.65
CA ALA A 53 8.24 -2.71 -2.90
C ALA A 53 8.61 -3.03 -4.36
N ARG A 54 8.08 -4.12 -4.91
CA ARG A 54 8.30 -4.50 -6.31
C ARG A 54 7.68 -3.52 -7.30
N ALA A 55 6.49 -2.99 -7.00
CA ALA A 55 5.83 -2.00 -7.84
C ALA A 55 6.64 -0.70 -7.95
N LEU A 56 7.39 -0.35 -6.89
CA LEU A 56 8.22 0.85 -6.84
C LEU A 56 9.66 0.62 -7.32
N GLN A 57 10.16 -0.62 -7.32
CA GLN A 57 11.51 -0.96 -7.83
C GLN A 57 11.66 -0.80 -9.35
N GLY A 58 10.59 -0.93 -10.12
CA GLY A 58 10.60 -0.78 -11.58
C GLY A 58 10.41 0.66 -12.07
N ALA A 59 10.12 1.60 -11.16
CA ALA A 59 9.97 3.00 -11.50
C ALA A 59 11.36 3.66 -11.46
N ASP A 60 12.09 3.59 -12.57
CA ASP A 60 13.43 4.21 -12.66
C ASP A 60 13.39 5.71 -12.34
N HIS A 61 12.23 6.37 -12.46
CA HIS A 61 11.98 7.72 -11.97
C HIS A 61 10.60 7.80 -11.30
N ILE A 62 10.56 7.66 -9.98
CA ILE A 62 9.43 8.18 -9.21
C ILE A 62 9.58 9.71 -9.21
N THR A 63 9.00 10.38 -10.20
CA THR A 63 9.08 11.84 -10.35
C THR A 63 8.04 12.59 -9.51
N GLU A 64 6.92 11.94 -9.15
CA GLU A 64 5.80 12.61 -8.49
C GLU A 64 5.15 11.73 -7.40
N ILE A 65 4.91 12.31 -6.22
CA ILE A 65 4.22 11.66 -5.10
C ILE A 65 2.83 11.15 -5.50
N ALA A 66 2.13 11.88 -6.37
CA ALA A 66 0.81 11.50 -6.84
C ALA A 66 0.84 10.18 -7.62
N ASP A 67 1.80 10.02 -8.52
CA ASP A 67 1.97 8.80 -9.33
C ASP A 67 2.42 7.62 -8.47
N THR A 68 3.27 7.89 -7.48
CA THR A 68 3.67 6.90 -6.45
C THR A 68 2.46 6.36 -5.72
N ASN A 69 1.66 7.26 -5.15
CA ASN A 69 0.48 6.90 -4.37
C ASN A 69 -0.55 6.16 -5.23
N ALA A 70 -0.71 6.56 -6.50
CA ALA A 70 -1.58 5.85 -7.45
C ALA A 70 -1.09 4.43 -7.73
N THR A 71 0.21 4.27 -8.02
CA THR A 71 0.84 2.96 -8.29
C THR A 71 0.70 2.02 -7.11
N ILE A 72 0.97 2.52 -5.89
CA ILE A 72 0.79 1.77 -4.64
C ILE A 72 -0.67 1.34 -4.49
N ARG A 73 -1.61 2.29 -4.61
CA ARG A 73 -3.03 2.03 -4.44
C ARG A 73 -3.52 0.96 -5.40
N ASP A 74 -3.20 1.09 -6.68
CA ASP A 74 -3.72 0.21 -7.72
C ASP A 74 -3.12 -1.20 -7.61
N SER A 75 -1.81 -1.30 -7.35
CA SER A 75 -1.11 -2.58 -7.16
C SER A 75 -1.62 -3.33 -5.93
N LEU A 76 -1.71 -2.63 -4.79
CA LEU A 76 -2.15 -3.25 -3.55
C LEU A 76 -3.64 -3.58 -3.57
N SER A 77 -4.48 -2.70 -4.11
CA SER A 77 -5.92 -2.97 -4.23
C SER A 77 -6.19 -4.22 -5.08
N LYS A 78 -5.44 -4.40 -6.18
CA LYS A 78 -5.53 -5.60 -7.01
C LYS A 78 -5.12 -6.85 -6.23
N PHE A 79 -3.96 -6.83 -5.60
CA PHE A 79 -3.46 -7.95 -4.79
C PHE A 79 -4.45 -8.36 -3.69
N LEU A 80 -4.93 -7.39 -2.90
CA LEU A 80 -5.85 -7.65 -1.80
C LEU A 80 -7.18 -8.24 -2.30
N TYR A 81 -7.68 -7.77 -3.44
CA TYR A 81 -8.88 -8.34 -4.06
C TYR A 81 -8.65 -9.76 -4.58
N ASP A 82 -7.50 -10.03 -5.19
CA ASP A 82 -7.19 -11.36 -5.71
C ASP A 82 -7.05 -12.40 -4.59
N GLN A 83 -6.44 -12.02 -3.46
CA GLN A 83 -6.25 -12.90 -2.31
C GLN A 83 -7.51 -13.06 -1.46
N THR A 84 -8.31 -12.00 -1.27
CA THR A 84 -9.37 -11.98 -0.24
C THR A 84 -10.77 -11.79 -0.80
N ARG A 85 -10.91 -11.44 -2.09
CA ARG A 85 -12.17 -11.03 -2.75
C ARG A 85 -12.88 -9.83 -2.11
N ARG A 86 -12.19 -9.11 -1.22
CA ARG A 86 -12.65 -7.86 -0.58
C ARG A 86 -11.90 -6.66 -1.15
N ARG A 87 -12.49 -5.47 -1.06
CA ARG A 87 -11.90 -4.23 -1.59
C ARG A 87 -11.74 -3.18 -0.49
N PRO A 88 -10.75 -3.34 0.40
CA PRO A 88 -10.50 -2.32 1.41
C PRO A 88 -10.13 -1.00 0.74
N MET A 89 -10.40 0.10 1.43
CA MET A 89 -9.88 1.39 1.01
C MET A 89 -8.36 1.40 1.24
N VAL A 90 -7.59 1.62 0.18
CA VAL A 90 -6.13 1.75 0.26
C VAL A 90 -5.74 3.23 0.28
N LEU A 91 -5.07 3.65 1.35
CA LEU A 91 -4.54 4.99 1.53
C LEU A 91 -3.01 4.93 1.48
N ALA A 92 -2.41 5.52 0.45
CA ALA A 92 -0.96 5.60 0.30
C ALA A 92 -0.43 6.96 0.79
N VAL A 93 0.61 6.92 1.62
CA VAL A 93 1.31 8.10 2.14
C VAL A 93 2.78 7.95 1.78
N THR A 94 3.27 8.87 0.97
CA THR A 94 4.69 8.95 0.60
C THR A 94 5.34 10.06 1.39
N VAL A 95 6.43 9.75 2.09
CA VAL A 95 7.26 10.69 2.83
C VAL A 95 8.59 10.84 2.11
N GLU A 96 8.91 12.06 1.70
CA GLU A 96 10.24 12.38 1.18
C GLU A 96 11.21 12.56 2.35
N VAL A 97 12.35 11.87 2.29
CA VAL A 97 13.46 12.01 3.24
C VAL A 97 14.72 12.57 2.57
#